data_AF-A0AAP7JXG3-F1
#
_entry.id   AF-A0AAP7JXG3-F1
#
_cell.length_a   1.000
_cell.length_b   1.000
_cell.length_c   1.000
_cell.angle_alpha   90.00
_cell.angle_beta   90.00
_cell.angle_gamma   90.00
#
_symmetry.space_group_name_H-M   'P 1'
#
loop_
_entity.id
_entity.type
_entity.pdbx_description
1 polymer ?
#
loop_
_entity_poly.entity_id
_entity_poly.type
_entity_poly.pdbx_seq_one_letter_code
_entity_poly.pdbx_strand_id
1 'polypeptide(L)'
;KDDNLIELQTTSQYNPVIDTNISFYESDRGTGVLNFAVTKNNRPLSISSEHVKTSIVLKTDDYNVDRGAYISDELTIVDAINGRLQYVIPNEFLKHSGKVHAQAFFTQNGSNNVVVERQFSFNIENDLVSGFDGITKLVYIKSIQDTIEAVGKDFNQLKQNMADTQTLIAKVNDSATKGIQQIEIKENEAIQAITATQTSATQAVTAEFDKIVDKEQAIFERVNEVEQQINGADLVKGNSTTNWQKSKLTDDYGKAIESSEQSIDSVLSAINTSRIIHITSATDAPTFKDIGTLETPKEDGVDDGSEVSATTNTLGKSGLLVVYVVDDSTARATWYPDDSNDEYTKYKIGGTWYQFYKKVDEELTKKFVEETANNALNQAKQYVDDKFGTTSWQQHKMTEANGQSIQVNLNNAQGDLGYLTAGNYYATRVPDLPGSVESYEGYLSVFVKDDTNKLFNFTPYNSKKIYTRSITNGRLEQQWTVPNEHKSTVLFDGGANGVGTTINLTEPYTNYSILLVSGTYPGGVIEGFGLTALPNAIQLSKANVVDSDGNGGGIYECLLSKTSSTTLRIDNDVYFDLGKTSGSGANANKVTITKIMGWK
;
A
#
# COMPACT_ATOMS: atom_id res chain seq x y z
N LYS A 1 -39.86 43.08 56.15
CA LYS A 1 -39.21 44.34 56.53
C LYS A 1 -37.81 44.29 55.93
N ASP A 2 -37.67 44.72 54.68
CA ASP A 2 -36.42 44.73 53.89
C ASP A 2 -35.99 46.17 53.55
N ASP A 3 -36.58 47.15 54.23
CA ASP A 3 -36.40 48.59 54.06
C ASP A 3 -35.23 49.16 54.86
N ASN A 4 -34.64 48.38 55.77
CA ASN A 4 -33.44 48.77 56.50
C ASN A 4 -32.17 48.57 55.66
N LEU A 5 -31.11 49.32 55.95
CA LEU A 5 -29.79 49.13 55.38
C LEU A 5 -28.70 49.54 56.37
N ILE A 6 -27.83 48.60 56.72
CA ILE A 6 -26.71 48.82 57.64
C ILE A 6 -25.42 48.81 56.83
N GLU A 7 -24.73 49.94 56.78
CA GLU A 7 -23.39 49.99 56.17
C GLU A 7 -22.34 49.35 57.07
N LEU A 8 -21.55 48.43 56.51
CA LEU A 8 -20.40 47.80 57.16
C LEU A 8 -19.13 48.31 56.46
N GLN A 9 -18.34 49.11 57.17
CA GLN A 9 -17.09 49.67 56.65
C GLN A 9 -15.91 48.81 57.08
N THR A 10 -15.30 48.11 56.13
CA THR A 10 -14.08 47.33 56.32
C THR A 10 -12.88 48.27 56.48
N THR A 11 -12.55 48.62 57.71
CA THR A 11 -11.45 49.54 58.07
C THR A 11 -10.79 49.13 59.38
N SER A 12 -9.51 49.52 59.56
CA SER A 12 -8.79 49.36 60.83
C SER A 12 -8.98 50.54 61.80
N GLN A 13 -9.71 51.58 61.38
CA GLN A 13 -10.02 52.74 62.22
C GLN A 13 -11.13 52.40 63.23
N TYR A 14 -11.05 52.97 64.43
CA TYR A 14 -12.05 52.73 65.48
C TYR A 14 -13.43 53.24 65.04
N ASN A 15 -14.38 52.31 64.96
CA ASN A 15 -15.79 52.60 64.70
C ASN A 15 -16.58 52.29 65.98
N PRO A 16 -17.31 53.26 66.58
CA PRO A 16 -18.14 53.00 67.74
C PRO A 16 -19.27 52.01 67.39
N VAL A 17 -19.78 51.30 68.40
CA VAL A 17 -20.99 50.48 68.25
C VAL A 17 -22.14 51.36 67.81
N ILE A 18 -22.87 50.95 66.78
CA ILE A 18 -23.99 51.73 66.25
C ILE A 18 -25.31 51.17 66.76
N ASP A 19 -26.11 52.05 67.38
CA ASP A 19 -27.52 51.78 67.61
C ASP A 19 -28.28 52.08 66.33
N THR A 20 -28.79 51.03 65.69
CA THR A 20 -29.37 51.12 64.35
C THR A 20 -30.77 51.72 64.34
N ASN A 21 -31.39 51.89 65.52
CA ASN A 21 -32.81 52.26 65.65
C ASN A 21 -33.76 51.33 64.89
N ILE A 22 -33.35 50.07 64.68
CA ILE A 22 -34.17 49.02 64.07
C ILE A 22 -34.86 48.24 65.21
N SER A 23 -36.18 48.08 65.11
CA SER A 23 -36.99 47.24 66.01
C SER A 23 -37.76 46.19 65.22
N PHE A 24 -37.60 44.92 65.61
CA PHE A 24 -38.43 43.79 65.16
C PHE A 24 -39.41 43.38 66.27
N TYR A 25 -40.45 42.61 65.94
CA TYR A 25 -41.41 42.11 66.94
C TYR A 25 -41.31 40.59 67.11
N GLU A 26 -41.64 40.07 68.31
CA GLU A 26 -41.57 38.63 68.58
C GLU A 26 -42.43 37.77 67.64
N SER A 27 -43.54 38.30 67.12
CA SER A 27 -44.40 37.62 66.14
C SER A 27 -43.91 37.73 64.69
N ASP A 28 -42.83 38.47 64.39
CA ASP A 28 -42.25 38.47 63.05
C ASP A 28 -41.80 37.02 62.71
N ARG A 29 -42.21 36.51 61.53
CA ARG A 29 -41.88 35.15 61.07
C ARG A 29 -41.39 35.21 59.63
N GLY A 30 -40.10 34.98 59.41
CA GLY A 30 -39.47 35.04 58.09
C GLY A 30 -39.44 36.44 57.43
N THR A 31 -39.84 37.49 58.15
CA THR A 31 -39.94 38.87 57.62
C THR A 31 -39.01 39.86 58.31
N GLY A 32 -38.33 39.45 59.39
CA GLY A 32 -37.29 40.21 60.08
C GLY A 32 -35.95 40.06 59.37
N VAL A 33 -35.66 40.99 58.46
CA VAL A 33 -34.47 40.93 57.60
C VAL A 33 -33.53 42.07 57.96
N LEU A 34 -32.24 41.79 58.07
CA LEU A 34 -31.17 42.78 58.15
C LEU A 34 -30.44 42.83 56.80
N ASN A 35 -30.47 43.97 56.14
CA ASN A 35 -29.69 44.18 54.92
C ASN A 35 -28.40 44.93 55.21
N PHE A 36 -27.32 44.51 54.57
CA PHE A 36 -26.00 45.09 54.73
C PHE A 36 -25.42 45.58 53.41
N ALA A 37 -24.69 46.69 53.47
CA ALA A 37 -23.83 47.15 52.39
C ALA A 37 -22.38 47.19 52.89
N VAL A 38 -21.54 46.30 52.36
CA VAL A 38 -20.12 46.25 52.72
C VAL A 38 -19.33 47.20 51.85
N THR A 39 -18.46 47.95 52.49
CA THR A 39 -17.72 49.04 51.88
C THR A 39 -16.28 49.05 52.38
N LYS A 40 -15.34 49.41 51.50
CA LYS A 40 -13.94 49.62 51.84
C LYS A 40 -13.50 50.95 51.22
N ASN A 41 -12.95 51.84 52.03
CA ASN A 41 -12.62 53.21 51.61
C ASN A 41 -13.81 53.95 50.97
N ASN A 42 -15.01 53.83 51.57
CA ASN A 42 -16.26 54.43 51.08
C ASN A 42 -16.70 53.97 49.67
N ARG A 43 -16.21 52.82 49.17
CA ARG A 43 -16.69 52.17 47.94
C ARG A 43 -17.21 50.77 48.23
N PRO A 44 -18.21 50.26 47.48
CA PRO A 44 -18.68 48.89 47.63
C PRO A 44 -17.53 47.87 47.55
N LEU A 45 -17.48 46.95 48.51
CA LEU A 45 -16.51 45.85 48.50
C LEU A 45 -17.18 44.63 47.86
N SER A 46 -16.62 44.11 46.78
CA SER A 46 -17.13 42.90 46.14
C SER A 46 -16.81 41.65 46.98
N ILE A 47 -17.79 40.77 47.16
CA ILE A 47 -17.72 39.57 48.00
C ILE A 47 -18.38 38.41 47.26
N SER A 48 -17.71 37.26 47.17
CA SER A 48 -18.21 36.04 46.51
C SER A 48 -18.14 34.85 47.46
N SER A 49 -19.16 33.99 47.41
CA SER A 49 -19.25 32.73 48.18
C SER A 49 -18.12 31.75 47.86
N GLU A 50 -17.52 31.85 46.67
CA GLU A 50 -16.39 31.01 46.24
C GLU A 50 -15.10 31.35 47.00
N HIS A 51 -14.91 32.61 47.38
CA HIS A 51 -13.65 33.09 47.94
C HIS A 51 -13.72 33.47 49.40
N VAL A 52 -14.92 33.76 49.91
CA VAL A 52 -15.14 34.24 51.27
C VAL A 52 -16.39 33.60 51.85
N LYS A 53 -16.28 33.07 53.06
CA LYS A 53 -17.42 32.66 53.89
C LYS A 53 -17.84 33.82 54.78
N THR A 54 -19.09 34.24 54.68
CA THR A 54 -19.64 35.37 55.42
C THR A 54 -20.57 34.89 56.53
N SER A 55 -20.28 35.23 57.78
CA SER A 55 -21.10 34.85 58.93
C SER A 55 -21.47 36.04 59.80
N ILE A 56 -22.52 35.91 60.60
CA ILE A 56 -22.98 36.90 61.56
C ILE A 56 -23.19 36.23 62.91
N VAL A 57 -22.80 36.93 63.98
CA VAL A 57 -23.08 36.55 65.36
C VAL A 57 -24.11 37.51 65.91
N LEU A 58 -25.15 36.97 66.55
CA LEU A 58 -26.16 37.74 67.28
C LEU A 58 -26.18 37.28 68.73
N LYS A 59 -26.25 38.23 69.66
CA LYS A 59 -26.27 37.99 71.10
C LYS A 59 -27.22 38.97 71.79
N THR A 60 -28.16 38.47 72.57
CA THR A 60 -29.03 39.32 73.41
C THR A 60 -28.23 39.94 74.57
N ASP A 61 -28.61 41.14 75.00
CA ASP A 61 -27.91 41.87 76.07
C ASP A 61 -28.01 41.14 77.42
N ASP A 62 -29.11 40.41 77.65
CA ASP A 62 -29.37 39.62 78.85
C ASP A 62 -28.73 38.21 78.86
N TYR A 63 -27.97 37.85 77.82
CA TYR A 63 -27.44 36.51 77.64
C TYR A 63 -26.60 36.01 78.83
N ASN A 64 -27.08 34.94 79.47
CA ASN A 64 -26.42 34.27 80.59
C ASN A 64 -26.56 32.72 80.49
N VAL A 65 -26.36 32.00 81.61
CA VAL A 65 -26.45 30.52 81.62
C VAL A 65 -27.90 30.02 81.52
N ASP A 66 -28.86 30.81 82.03
CA ASP A 66 -30.26 30.40 82.16
C ASP A 66 -31.20 31.10 81.17
N ARG A 67 -30.82 32.27 80.61
CA ARG A 67 -31.65 33.10 79.72
C ARG A 67 -30.87 33.78 78.60
N GLY A 68 -31.61 34.24 77.58
CA GLY A 68 -31.10 34.95 76.40
C GLY A 68 -30.71 34.03 75.24
N ALA A 69 -30.24 34.62 74.14
CA ALA A 69 -29.88 33.90 72.93
C ALA A 69 -28.50 34.29 72.38
N TYR A 70 -27.80 33.29 71.85
CA TYR A 70 -26.54 33.45 71.14
C TYR A 70 -26.55 32.54 69.90
N ILE A 71 -26.43 33.13 68.72
CA ILE A 71 -26.37 32.37 67.46
C ILE A 71 -25.19 32.82 66.60
N SER A 72 -24.66 31.87 65.83
CA SER A 72 -23.72 32.12 64.74
C SER A 72 -24.28 31.49 63.47
N ASP A 73 -24.49 32.31 62.45
CA ASP A 73 -25.21 31.94 61.24
C ASP A 73 -24.53 32.54 59.99
N GLU A 74 -24.94 32.08 58.81
CA GLU A 74 -24.39 32.52 57.53
C GLU A 74 -25.15 33.74 56.99
N LEU A 75 -24.41 34.70 56.45
CA LEU A 75 -24.97 35.82 55.68
C LEU A 75 -25.18 35.39 54.23
N THR A 76 -26.34 35.72 53.67
CA THR A 76 -26.62 35.45 52.26
C THR A 76 -26.09 36.59 51.40
N ILE A 77 -25.24 36.29 50.43
CA ILE A 77 -24.78 37.26 49.43
C ILE A 77 -25.91 37.44 48.40
N VAL A 78 -26.43 38.67 48.29
CA VAL A 78 -27.53 39.00 47.36
C VAL A 78 -27.06 39.80 46.15
N ASP A 79 -26.01 40.61 46.31
CA ASP A 79 -25.30 41.26 45.21
C ASP A 79 -23.80 41.26 45.51
N ALA A 80 -23.11 40.29 44.89
CA ALA A 80 -21.69 40.06 45.09
C ALA A 80 -20.82 41.22 44.61
N ILE A 81 -21.24 41.98 43.59
CA ILE A 81 -20.44 43.06 43.01
C ILE A 81 -20.57 44.32 43.85
N ASN A 82 -21.79 44.62 44.30
CA ASN A 82 -22.08 45.81 45.10
C ASN A 82 -21.99 45.57 46.63
N GLY A 83 -21.44 44.42 47.04
CA GLY A 83 -21.21 44.09 48.44
C GLY A 83 -22.49 44.03 49.28
N ARG A 84 -23.61 43.57 48.70
CA ARG A 84 -24.88 43.45 49.41
C ARG A 84 -25.04 42.07 50.02
N LEU A 85 -25.31 42.06 51.30
CA LEU A 85 -25.59 40.85 52.08
C LEU A 85 -26.95 41.00 52.76
N GLN A 86 -27.59 39.88 53.02
CA GLN A 86 -28.86 39.78 53.71
C GLN A 86 -28.76 38.75 54.83
N TYR A 87 -29.43 39.04 55.95
CA TYR A 87 -29.68 38.06 57.00
C TYR A 87 -31.16 38.03 57.35
N VAL A 88 -31.77 36.84 57.31
CA VAL A 88 -33.13 36.63 57.82
C VAL A 88 -33.00 36.11 59.25
N ILE A 89 -33.53 36.86 60.21
CA ILE A 89 -33.45 36.49 61.63
C ILE A 89 -34.29 35.23 61.87
N PRO A 90 -33.74 34.17 62.48
CA PRO A 90 -34.48 32.95 62.76
C PRO A 90 -35.67 33.19 63.69
N ASN A 91 -36.79 32.53 63.39
CA ASN A 91 -38.02 32.64 64.20
C ASN A 91 -37.81 32.27 65.68
N GLU A 92 -36.89 31.34 65.97
CA GLU A 92 -36.54 30.95 67.34
C GLU A 92 -35.75 32.05 68.07
N PHE A 93 -34.90 32.80 67.36
CA PHE A 93 -34.17 33.92 67.95
C PHE A 93 -35.10 35.10 68.27
N LEU A 94 -36.13 35.32 67.45
CA LEU A 94 -37.13 36.38 67.66
C LEU A 94 -37.99 36.18 68.92
N LYS A 95 -37.95 35.03 69.59
CA LYS A 95 -38.64 34.78 70.87
C LYS A 95 -37.92 35.42 72.08
N HIS A 96 -36.76 36.03 71.87
CA HIS A 96 -35.98 36.67 72.92
C HIS A 96 -36.01 38.20 72.73
N SER A 97 -36.97 38.85 73.38
CA SER A 97 -37.11 40.31 73.37
C SER A 97 -36.00 41.03 74.15
N GLY A 98 -35.77 42.30 73.79
CA GLY A 98 -34.74 43.16 74.37
C GLY A 98 -33.71 43.63 73.34
N LYS A 99 -32.60 44.20 73.83
CA LYS A 99 -31.52 44.71 73.00
C LYS A 99 -30.64 43.55 72.50
N VAL A 100 -30.30 43.56 71.22
CA VAL A 100 -29.44 42.57 70.57
C VAL A 100 -28.18 43.25 70.04
N HIS A 101 -27.04 42.64 70.31
CA HIS A 101 -25.75 43.00 69.74
C HIS A 101 -25.40 42.04 68.61
N ALA A 102 -24.97 42.58 67.48
CA ALA A 102 -24.64 41.80 66.30
C ALA A 102 -23.32 42.24 65.66
N GLN A 103 -22.63 41.29 65.03
CA GLN A 103 -21.36 41.52 64.35
C GLN A 103 -21.16 40.55 63.19
N ALA A 104 -20.72 41.07 62.05
CA ALA A 104 -20.42 40.28 60.85
C ALA A 104 -18.92 39.93 60.75
N PHE A 105 -18.64 38.77 60.17
CA PHE A 105 -17.31 38.20 60.00
C PHE A 105 -17.16 37.65 58.58
N PHE A 106 -16.02 37.91 57.95
CA PHE A 106 -15.70 37.41 56.61
C PHE A 106 -14.42 36.57 56.67
N THR A 107 -14.53 35.27 56.40
CA THR A 107 -13.41 34.32 56.42
C THR A 107 -12.98 34.02 54.99
N GLN A 108 -11.72 34.27 54.64
CA GLN A 108 -11.20 33.93 53.31
C GLN A 108 -10.98 32.41 53.18
N ASN A 109 -11.56 31.82 52.14
CA ASN A 109 -11.40 30.39 51.83
C ASN A 109 -9.91 30.10 51.53
N GLY A 110 -9.37 29.03 52.11
CA GLY A 110 -8.00 28.55 51.87
C GLY A 110 -6.89 29.20 52.69
N SER A 111 -7.12 30.33 53.38
CA SER A 111 -6.10 31.01 54.20
C SER A 111 -6.48 31.22 55.67
N ASN A 112 -7.72 30.89 56.06
CA ASN A 112 -8.29 31.13 57.40
C ASN A 112 -8.19 32.57 57.91
N ASN A 113 -7.89 33.55 57.03
CA ASN A 113 -7.86 34.95 57.39
C ASN A 113 -9.29 35.45 57.65
N VAL A 114 -9.54 36.03 58.82
CA VAL A 114 -10.85 36.55 59.23
C VAL A 114 -10.81 38.06 59.28
N VAL A 115 -11.75 38.70 58.59
CA VAL A 115 -12.05 40.13 58.68
C VAL A 115 -13.27 40.30 59.57
N VAL A 116 -13.15 41.13 60.60
CA VAL A 116 -14.24 41.44 61.54
C VAL A 116 -14.80 42.82 61.22
N GLU A 117 -16.11 42.89 60.98
CA GLU A 117 -16.80 44.15 60.72
C GLU A 117 -17.25 44.82 62.03
N ARG A 118 -17.67 46.08 61.93
CA ARG A 118 -18.12 46.84 63.10
C ARG A 118 -19.32 46.17 63.80
N GLN A 119 -19.37 46.29 65.12
CA GLN A 119 -20.52 45.85 65.93
C GLN A 119 -21.67 46.87 65.82
N PHE A 120 -22.90 46.37 65.81
CA PHE A 120 -24.12 47.18 65.83
C PHE A 120 -25.16 46.56 66.75
N SER A 121 -26.18 47.34 67.11
CA SER A 121 -27.27 46.88 67.95
C SER A 121 -28.64 47.25 67.38
N PHE A 122 -29.63 46.42 67.67
CA PHE A 122 -31.04 46.60 67.31
C PHE A 122 -31.92 46.03 68.44
N ASN A 123 -33.23 46.27 68.39
CA ASN A 123 -34.17 45.82 69.42
C ASN A 123 -35.15 44.77 68.88
N ILE A 124 -35.57 43.87 69.76
CA ILE A 124 -36.73 42.99 69.56
C ILE A 124 -37.77 43.37 70.61
N GLU A 125 -38.96 43.77 70.17
CA GLU A 125 -40.05 44.26 71.02
C GLU A 125 -41.17 43.22 71.15
N ASN A 126 -41.89 43.29 72.27
CA ASN A 126 -43.10 42.52 72.50
C ASN A 126 -44.26 43.11 71.69
N ASP A 127 -45.15 42.25 71.19
CA ASP A 127 -46.42 42.64 70.56
C ASP A 127 -47.64 42.12 71.35
N LEU A 128 -48.84 42.49 70.93
CA LEU A 128 -50.08 42.11 71.64
C LEU A 128 -50.40 40.60 71.60
N VAL A 129 -49.75 39.83 70.73
CA VAL A 129 -49.91 38.38 70.58
C VAL A 129 -48.82 37.63 71.36
N SER A 130 -47.73 38.31 71.76
CA SER A 130 -46.64 37.75 72.55
C SER A 130 -47.04 37.53 74.02
N GLY A 131 -46.91 36.29 74.49
CA GLY A 131 -47.35 35.90 75.84
C GLY A 131 -46.94 34.49 76.30
N PHE A 132 -46.00 33.85 75.59
CA PHE A 132 -45.47 32.54 75.97
C PHE A 132 -43.98 32.68 76.24
N ASP A 133 -43.59 32.43 77.48
CA ASP A 133 -42.27 32.70 78.03
C ASP A 133 -41.18 31.88 77.31
N GLY A 134 -40.29 32.56 76.58
CA GLY A 134 -39.13 31.99 75.90
C GLY A 134 -37.89 31.87 76.80
N ILE A 135 -38.06 31.45 78.07
CA ILE A 135 -36.96 31.45 79.07
C ILE A 135 -35.76 30.59 78.64
N THR A 136 -35.95 29.58 77.83
CA THR A 136 -34.89 28.61 77.51
C THR A 136 -33.82 29.22 76.60
N LYS A 137 -32.57 29.13 77.04
CA LYS A 137 -31.38 29.57 76.28
C LYS A 137 -31.25 28.88 74.91
N LEU A 138 -31.16 29.66 73.84
CA LEU A 138 -30.84 29.19 72.49
C LEU A 138 -29.34 29.35 72.19
N VAL A 139 -28.65 28.23 71.93
CA VAL A 139 -27.30 28.21 71.35
C VAL A 139 -27.34 27.39 70.06
N TYR A 140 -27.20 28.07 68.92
CA TYR A 140 -27.26 27.44 67.60
C TYR A 140 -26.08 27.90 66.73
N ILE A 141 -25.38 26.92 66.14
CA ILE A 141 -24.25 27.13 65.22
C ILE A 141 -24.54 26.35 63.94
N LYS A 142 -25.05 27.01 62.90
CA LYS A 142 -25.55 26.38 61.67
C LYS A 142 -24.50 25.53 60.95
N SER A 143 -23.24 25.97 60.93
CA SER A 143 -22.16 25.27 60.23
C SER A 143 -21.92 23.83 60.72
N ILE A 144 -22.21 23.54 62.00
CA ILE A 144 -22.06 22.19 62.55
C ILE A 144 -23.21 21.28 62.06
N GLN A 145 -24.43 21.81 61.99
CA GLN A 145 -25.61 21.07 61.52
C GLN A 145 -25.48 20.70 60.04
N ASP A 146 -25.09 21.65 59.18
CA ASP A 146 -24.91 21.40 57.74
C ASP A 146 -23.83 20.33 57.48
N THR A 147 -22.79 20.31 58.31
CA THR A 147 -21.73 19.29 58.25
C THR A 147 -22.28 17.89 58.57
N ILE A 148 -23.14 17.77 59.59
CA ILE A 148 -23.77 16.49 59.97
C ILE A 148 -24.68 15.99 58.85
N GLU A 149 -25.46 16.87 58.23
CA GLU A 149 -26.37 16.52 57.13
C GLU A 149 -25.61 16.06 55.88
N ALA A 150 -24.52 16.75 55.52
CA ALA A 150 -23.66 16.36 54.40
C ALA A 150 -23.05 14.95 54.61
N VAL A 151 -22.52 14.67 55.80
CA VAL A 151 -21.98 13.34 56.15
C VAL A 151 -23.06 12.26 56.05
N GLY A 152 -24.30 12.56 56.48
CA GLY A 152 -25.42 11.63 56.34
C GLY A 152 -25.76 11.30 54.88
N LYS A 153 -25.70 12.29 53.99
CA LYS A 153 -25.92 12.10 52.55
C LYS A 153 -24.83 11.23 51.92
N ASP A 154 -23.57 11.48 52.25
CA ASP A 154 -22.44 10.70 51.75
C ASP A 154 -22.51 9.23 52.22
N PHE A 155 -22.90 9.00 53.47
CA PHE A 155 -23.09 7.66 54.00
C PHE A 155 -24.20 6.88 53.27
N ASN A 156 -25.31 7.55 52.95
CA ASN A 156 -26.39 6.93 52.19
C ASN A 156 -25.96 6.58 50.76
N GLN A 157 -25.18 7.44 50.10
CA GLN A 157 -24.62 7.14 48.78
C GLN A 157 -23.64 5.96 48.84
N LEU A 158 -22.80 5.89 49.87
CA LEU A 158 -21.90 4.75 50.10
C LEU A 158 -22.69 3.44 50.25
N LYS A 159 -23.78 3.46 51.01
CA LYS A 159 -24.67 2.29 51.19
C LYS A 159 -25.27 1.83 49.85
N GLN A 160 -25.69 2.77 48.99
CA GLN A 160 -26.19 2.45 47.65
C GLN A 160 -25.10 1.84 46.77
N ASN A 161 -23.91 2.46 46.74
CA ASN A 161 -22.78 1.95 45.96
C ASN A 161 -22.36 0.54 46.43
N MET A 162 -22.42 0.27 47.74
CA MET A 162 -22.18 -1.07 48.27
C MET A 162 -23.20 -2.08 47.76
N ALA A 163 -24.50 -1.74 47.74
CA ALA A 163 -25.56 -2.61 47.18
C ALA A 163 -25.37 -2.88 45.68
N ASP A 164 -24.95 -1.88 44.93
CA ASP A 164 -24.65 -2.01 43.49
C ASP A 164 -23.44 -2.91 43.24
N THR A 165 -22.51 -3.02 44.21
CA THR A 165 -21.34 -3.90 44.12
C THR A 165 -21.73 -5.38 44.13
N GLN A 166 -22.77 -5.80 44.88
CA GLN A 166 -23.26 -7.20 44.77
C GLN A 166 -23.91 -7.47 43.41
N THR A 167 -24.54 -6.47 42.80
CA THR A 167 -25.12 -6.57 41.46
C THR A 167 -24.04 -6.71 40.38
N LEU A 168 -22.85 -6.13 40.60
CA LEU A 168 -21.72 -6.25 39.67
C LEU A 168 -21.27 -7.71 39.49
N ILE A 169 -21.21 -8.49 40.57
CA ILE A 169 -20.83 -9.92 40.50
C ILE A 169 -21.84 -10.70 39.65
N ALA A 170 -23.14 -10.43 39.82
CA ALA A 170 -24.19 -11.06 39.01
C ALA A 170 -24.04 -10.70 37.51
N LYS A 171 -23.75 -9.43 37.19
CA LYS A 171 -23.50 -8.99 35.80
C LYS A 171 -22.26 -9.63 35.19
N VAL A 172 -21.19 -9.81 35.97
CA VAL A 172 -19.98 -10.51 35.52
C VAL A 172 -20.28 -11.97 35.20
N ASN A 173 -21.01 -12.66 36.07
CA ASN A 173 -21.41 -14.06 35.85
C ASN A 173 -22.33 -14.21 34.63
N ASP A 174 -23.31 -13.33 34.46
CA ASP A 174 -24.20 -13.31 33.28
C ASP A 174 -23.40 -13.08 31.98
N SER A 175 -22.46 -12.12 32.01
CA SER A 175 -21.60 -11.82 30.85
C SER A 175 -20.68 -12.99 30.51
N ALA A 176 -20.10 -13.65 31.53
CA ALA A 176 -19.27 -14.84 31.34
C ALA A 176 -20.09 -16.01 30.76
N THR A 177 -21.31 -16.23 31.28
CA THR A 177 -22.20 -17.30 30.80
C THR A 177 -22.61 -17.08 29.35
N LYS A 178 -22.96 -15.84 28.98
CA LYS A 178 -23.27 -15.46 27.58
C LYS A 178 -22.06 -15.64 26.67
N GLY A 179 -20.86 -15.28 27.14
CA GLY A 179 -19.61 -15.50 26.42
C GLY A 179 -19.36 -16.99 26.13
N ILE A 180 -19.52 -17.84 27.14
CA ILE A 180 -19.38 -19.30 27.00
C ILE A 180 -20.39 -19.86 26.00
N GLN A 181 -21.67 -19.47 26.11
CA GLN A 181 -22.70 -19.93 25.16
C GLN A 181 -22.39 -19.54 23.71
N GLN A 182 -21.87 -18.33 23.46
CA GLN A 182 -21.48 -17.93 22.11
C GLN A 182 -20.28 -18.73 21.59
N ILE A 183 -19.32 -19.06 22.45
CA ILE A 183 -18.19 -19.91 22.11
C ILE A 183 -18.69 -21.32 21.71
N GLU A 184 -19.56 -21.94 22.51
CA GLU A 184 -20.13 -23.26 22.22
C GLU A 184 -20.93 -23.28 20.91
N ILE A 185 -21.70 -22.23 20.61
CA ILE A 185 -22.41 -22.11 19.33
C ILE A 185 -21.42 -22.08 18.17
N LYS A 186 -20.38 -21.25 18.25
CA LYS A 186 -19.38 -21.13 17.19
C LYS A 186 -18.54 -22.39 17.02
N GLU A 187 -18.24 -23.10 18.11
CA GLU A 187 -17.59 -24.40 18.08
C GLU A 187 -18.43 -25.42 17.29
N ASN A 188 -19.73 -25.51 17.59
CA ASN A 188 -20.64 -26.44 16.90
C ASN A 188 -20.81 -26.10 15.40
N GLU A 189 -20.93 -24.82 15.05
CA GLU A 189 -20.96 -24.37 13.65
C GLU A 189 -19.68 -24.77 12.91
N ALA A 190 -18.51 -24.59 13.54
CA ALA A 190 -17.22 -24.97 12.96
C ALA A 190 -17.11 -26.49 12.76
N ILE A 191 -17.53 -27.29 13.75
CA ILE A 191 -17.55 -28.76 13.66
C ILE A 191 -18.45 -29.21 12.50
N GLN A 192 -19.63 -28.63 12.34
CA GLN A 192 -20.54 -28.95 11.24
C GLN A 192 -19.94 -28.63 9.87
N ALA A 193 -19.33 -27.44 9.72
CA ALA A 193 -18.70 -27.03 8.47
C ALA A 193 -17.51 -27.94 8.10
N ILE A 194 -16.68 -28.30 9.07
CA ILE A 194 -15.56 -29.24 8.90
C ILE A 194 -16.09 -30.61 8.47
N THR A 195 -17.12 -31.12 9.17
CA THR A 195 -17.71 -32.43 8.88
C THR A 195 -18.30 -32.47 7.47
N ALA A 196 -19.05 -31.45 7.05
CA ALA A 196 -19.62 -31.37 5.71
C ALA A 196 -18.55 -31.31 4.62
N THR A 197 -17.46 -30.57 4.87
CA THR A 197 -16.31 -30.49 3.96
C THR A 197 -15.61 -31.85 3.85
N GLN A 198 -15.39 -32.53 4.98
CA GLN A 198 -14.79 -33.86 5.02
C GLN A 198 -15.66 -34.88 4.27
N THR A 199 -16.98 -34.90 4.49
CA THR A 199 -17.89 -35.80 3.77
C THR A 199 -17.83 -35.57 2.26
N SER A 200 -17.86 -34.30 1.82
CA SER A 200 -17.79 -33.96 0.40
C SER A 200 -16.46 -34.39 -0.23
N ALA A 201 -15.34 -34.17 0.46
CA ALA A 201 -14.02 -34.60 0.01
C ALA A 201 -13.93 -36.14 -0.10
N THR A 202 -14.42 -36.87 0.90
CA THR A 202 -14.46 -38.34 0.87
C THR A 202 -15.29 -38.84 -0.30
N GLN A 203 -16.48 -38.27 -0.54
CA GLN A 203 -17.32 -38.66 -1.68
C GLN A 203 -16.64 -38.43 -3.03
N ALA A 204 -15.96 -37.29 -3.19
CA ALA A 204 -15.22 -37.00 -4.42
C ALA A 204 -14.07 -37.99 -4.65
N VAL A 205 -13.31 -38.31 -3.59
CA VAL A 205 -12.22 -39.29 -3.66
C VAL A 205 -12.74 -40.70 -3.97
N THR A 206 -13.82 -41.12 -3.32
CA THR A 206 -14.45 -42.42 -3.59
C THR A 206 -14.94 -42.51 -5.04
N ALA A 207 -15.57 -41.46 -5.56
CA ALA A 207 -16.05 -41.45 -6.94
C ALA A 207 -14.90 -41.56 -7.98
N GLU A 208 -13.75 -40.92 -7.73
CA GLU A 208 -12.58 -41.09 -8.59
C GLU A 208 -11.92 -42.47 -8.44
N PHE A 209 -11.92 -43.02 -7.23
CA PHE A 209 -11.43 -44.38 -6.97
C PHE A 209 -12.27 -45.43 -7.71
N ASP A 210 -13.60 -45.31 -7.67
CA ASP A 210 -14.51 -46.21 -8.39
C ASP A 210 -14.24 -46.19 -9.91
N LYS A 211 -13.98 -45.01 -10.50
CA LYS A 211 -13.59 -44.90 -11.92
C LYS A 211 -12.28 -45.60 -12.24
N ILE A 212 -11.32 -45.63 -11.30
CA ILE A 212 -10.05 -46.34 -11.47
C ILE A 212 -10.30 -47.84 -11.48
N VAL A 213 -11.10 -48.34 -10.52
CA VAL A 213 -11.47 -49.76 -10.44
C VAL A 213 -12.21 -50.21 -11.71
N ASP A 214 -13.15 -49.40 -12.20
CA ASP A 214 -13.87 -49.70 -13.46
C ASP A 214 -12.91 -49.81 -14.66
N LYS A 215 -11.91 -48.91 -14.74
CA LYS A 215 -10.90 -48.94 -15.81
C LYS A 215 -9.96 -50.14 -15.69
N GLU A 216 -9.55 -50.48 -14.46
CA GLU A 216 -8.73 -51.67 -14.19
C GLU A 216 -9.45 -52.92 -14.68
N GLN A 217 -10.72 -53.08 -14.32
CA GLN A 217 -11.54 -54.20 -14.77
C GLN A 217 -11.67 -54.26 -16.30
N ALA A 218 -11.90 -53.13 -16.96
CA ALA A 218 -11.97 -53.05 -18.43
C ALA A 218 -10.62 -53.42 -19.10
N ILE A 219 -9.50 -53.04 -18.50
CA ILE A 219 -8.16 -53.43 -18.99
C ILE A 219 -7.98 -54.94 -18.88
N PHE A 220 -8.34 -55.55 -17.74
CA PHE A 220 -8.25 -57.00 -17.56
C PHE A 220 -9.10 -57.76 -18.57
N GLU A 221 -10.33 -57.30 -18.83
CA GLU A 221 -11.20 -57.87 -19.86
C GLU A 221 -10.54 -57.78 -21.24
N ARG A 222 -9.97 -56.63 -21.59
CA ARG A 222 -9.31 -56.43 -22.89
C ARG A 222 -8.05 -57.28 -23.06
N VAL A 223 -7.25 -57.43 -22.00
CA VAL A 223 -6.06 -58.31 -22.01
C VAL A 223 -6.49 -59.75 -22.26
N ASN A 224 -7.51 -60.23 -21.55
CA ASN A 224 -8.05 -61.57 -21.75
C ASN A 224 -8.57 -61.77 -23.19
N GLU A 225 -9.29 -60.80 -23.75
CA GLU A 225 -9.72 -60.85 -25.16
C GLU A 225 -8.54 -60.95 -26.12
N VAL A 226 -7.50 -60.15 -25.92
CA VAL A 226 -6.30 -60.15 -26.76
C VAL A 226 -5.58 -61.49 -26.66
N GLU A 227 -5.41 -62.04 -25.46
CA GLU A 227 -4.82 -63.37 -25.27
C GLU A 227 -5.63 -64.46 -25.99
N GLN A 228 -6.97 -64.42 -25.91
CA GLN A 228 -7.82 -65.35 -26.63
C GLN A 228 -7.72 -65.18 -28.15
N GLN A 229 -7.65 -63.95 -28.65
CA GLN A 229 -7.48 -63.68 -30.08
C GLN A 229 -6.12 -64.18 -30.59
N ILE A 230 -5.04 -63.97 -29.84
CA ILE A 230 -3.70 -64.48 -30.17
C ILE A 230 -3.72 -66.02 -30.19
N ASN A 231 -4.32 -66.65 -29.19
CA ASN A 231 -4.41 -68.11 -29.11
C ASN A 231 -5.31 -68.70 -30.21
N GLY A 232 -6.37 -68.00 -30.61
CA GLY A 232 -7.31 -68.45 -31.65
C GLY A 232 -6.84 -68.21 -33.09
N ALA A 233 -5.90 -67.28 -33.32
CA ALA A 233 -5.48 -66.87 -34.67
C ALA A 233 -4.52 -67.83 -35.39
N ASP A 234 -4.05 -68.90 -34.74
CA ASP A 234 -3.26 -70.00 -35.35
C ASP A 234 -2.04 -69.52 -36.19
N LEU A 235 -1.37 -68.43 -35.76
CA LEU A 235 -0.41 -67.70 -36.60
C LEU A 235 0.95 -68.39 -36.80
N VAL A 236 1.42 -69.25 -35.88
CA VAL A 236 2.64 -70.08 -36.05
C VAL A 236 2.56 -71.35 -35.19
N LYS A 237 2.59 -72.54 -35.80
CA LYS A 237 2.71 -73.83 -35.06
C LYS A 237 4.19 -74.22 -34.89
N GLY A 238 4.54 -74.87 -33.78
CA GLY A 238 5.89 -75.42 -33.56
C GLY A 238 6.34 -76.50 -34.57
N ASN A 239 5.42 -77.01 -35.41
CA ASN A 239 5.77 -77.88 -36.55
C ASN A 239 6.08 -77.09 -37.84
N SER A 240 5.82 -75.79 -37.86
CA SER A 240 6.09 -74.88 -38.99
C SER A 240 7.49 -74.24 -38.89
N THR A 241 8.21 -74.49 -37.79
CA THR A 241 9.53 -73.90 -37.51
C THR A 241 10.69 -74.88 -37.75
N THR A 242 10.42 -76.18 -37.95
CA THR A 242 11.45 -77.18 -38.23
C THR A 242 11.70 -77.29 -39.73
N ASN A 243 12.91 -76.98 -40.20
CA ASN A 243 13.32 -77.04 -41.62
C ASN A 243 12.52 -76.12 -42.58
N TRP A 244 12.03 -74.97 -42.09
CA TRP A 244 11.28 -74.01 -42.92
C TRP A 244 12.10 -73.45 -44.09
N GLN A 245 13.43 -73.35 -43.93
CA GLN A 245 14.35 -73.16 -45.04
C GLN A 245 14.60 -74.50 -45.75
N LYS A 246 13.86 -74.74 -46.85
CA LYS A 246 13.94 -76.00 -47.63
C LYS A 246 15.32 -76.27 -48.25
N SER A 247 16.10 -75.23 -48.51
CA SER A 247 17.48 -75.29 -49.03
C SER A 247 18.37 -74.42 -48.16
N LYS A 248 19.19 -75.06 -47.31
CA LYS A 248 20.05 -74.35 -46.37
C LYS A 248 21.16 -73.58 -47.12
N LEU A 249 21.37 -72.33 -46.72
CA LEU A 249 22.49 -71.49 -47.19
C LEU A 249 23.75 -71.65 -46.31
N THR A 250 23.56 -72.05 -45.06
CA THR A 250 24.59 -72.29 -44.04
C THR A 250 24.33 -73.63 -43.35
N ASP A 251 25.28 -74.12 -42.56
CA ASP A 251 25.01 -75.19 -41.59
C ASP A 251 24.08 -74.70 -40.45
N ASP A 252 23.74 -75.59 -39.53
CA ASP A 252 22.87 -75.29 -38.37
C ASP A 252 23.49 -74.31 -37.35
N TYR A 253 24.78 -74.00 -37.51
CA TYR A 253 25.52 -73.03 -36.70
C TYR A 253 25.71 -71.68 -37.42
N GLY A 254 25.15 -71.53 -38.62
CA GLY A 254 25.29 -70.31 -39.42
C GLY A 254 26.64 -70.20 -40.15
N LYS A 255 27.43 -71.27 -40.24
CA LYS A 255 28.69 -71.30 -41.00
C LYS A 255 28.44 -71.65 -42.45
N ALA A 256 29.33 -71.20 -43.34
CA ALA A 256 29.29 -71.62 -44.74
C ALA A 256 29.38 -73.16 -44.83
N ILE A 257 28.66 -73.74 -45.80
CA ILE A 257 28.73 -75.18 -46.04
C ILE A 257 30.10 -75.48 -46.65
N GLU A 258 30.96 -76.18 -45.92
CA GLU A 258 32.28 -76.58 -46.40
C GLU A 258 32.19 -77.76 -47.38
N SER A 259 33.04 -77.73 -48.41
CA SER A 259 33.25 -78.85 -49.32
C SER A 259 34.67 -79.37 -49.22
N SER A 260 34.82 -80.70 -49.14
CA SER A 260 36.09 -81.39 -49.24
C SER A 260 36.59 -81.53 -50.69
N GLU A 261 35.79 -81.11 -51.68
CA GLU A 261 36.17 -81.14 -53.08
C GLU A 261 37.30 -80.16 -53.34
N GLN A 262 38.35 -80.62 -54.00
CA GLN A 262 39.53 -79.81 -54.31
C GLN A 262 39.44 -79.14 -55.69
N SER A 263 38.28 -79.09 -56.35
CA SER A 263 38.11 -78.41 -57.64
C SER A 263 36.75 -77.72 -57.71
N ILE A 264 36.77 -76.44 -58.07
CA ILE A 264 35.58 -75.63 -58.35
C ILE A 264 34.78 -76.27 -59.50
N ASP A 265 35.42 -76.74 -60.57
CA ASP A 265 34.73 -77.38 -61.68
C ASP A 265 34.08 -78.71 -61.30
N SER A 266 34.72 -79.52 -60.44
CA SER A 266 34.09 -80.71 -59.86
C SER A 266 32.81 -80.34 -59.09
N VAL A 267 32.89 -79.31 -58.24
CA VAL A 267 31.72 -78.78 -57.51
C VAL A 267 30.63 -78.32 -58.48
N LEU A 268 30.98 -77.57 -59.52
CA LEU A 268 30.02 -77.04 -60.50
C LEU A 268 29.42 -78.11 -61.42
N SER A 269 30.10 -79.24 -61.63
CA SER A 269 29.58 -80.36 -62.44
C SER A 269 28.46 -81.14 -61.74
N ALA A 270 28.51 -81.21 -60.40
CA ALA A 270 27.54 -81.91 -59.57
C ALA A 270 26.37 -81.02 -59.11
N ILE A 271 26.42 -79.71 -59.37
CA ILE A 271 25.42 -78.75 -58.91
C ILE A 271 24.24 -78.62 -59.88
N ASN A 272 23.03 -78.80 -59.34
CA ASN A 272 21.74 -78.57 -60.01
C ASN A 272 20.84 -77.53 -59.28
N THR A 273 21.33 -76.95 -58.18
CA THR A 273 20.58 -75.98 -57.35
C THR A 273 21.50 -74.86 -56.87
N SER A 274 20.92 -73.66 -56.68
CA SER A 274 21.65 -72.51 -56.13
C SER A 274 22.14 -72.78 -54.72
N ARG A 275 23.41 -72.47 -54.44
CA ARG A 275 24.02 -72.69 -53.13
C ARG A 275 25.28 -71.85 -52.93
N ILE A 276 25.67 -71.72 -51.66
CA ILE A 276 26.91 -71.11 -51.22
C ILE A 276 27.78 -72.22 -50.63
N ILE A 277 29.02 -72.33 -51.08
CA ILE A 277 29.96 -73.37 -50.64
C ILE A 277 31.29 -72.71 -50.33
N HIS A 278 31.89 -73.05 -49.19
CA HIS A 278 33.29 -72.73 -48.92
C HIS A 278 34.17 -73.89 -49.38
N ILE A 279 35.18 -73.60 -50.20
CA ILE A 279 36.15 -74.58 -50.69
C ILE A 279 37.49 -74.21 -50.08
N THR A 280 38.06 -75.12 -49.30
CA THR A 280 39.26 -74.86 -48.51
C THR A 280 40.56 -74.93 -49.31
N SER A 281 40.57 -75.61 -50.45
CA SER A 281 41.73 -75.73 -51.34
C SER A 281 41.35 -76.17 -52.76
N ALA A 282 40.93 -75.20 -53.59
CA ALA A 282 40.56 -75.39 -54.98
C ALA A 282 41.80 -75.43 -55.91
N THR A 283 42.10 -76.59 -56.48
CA THR A 283 43.18 -76.84 -57.45
C THR A 283 43.09 -75.95 -58.69
N ASP A 284 41.88 -75.65 -59.15
CA ASP A 284 41.52 -74.92 -60.36
C ASP A 284 40.99 -73.50 -60.09
N ALA A 285 41.19 -72.97 -58.87
CA ALA A 285 40.88 -71.58 -58.58
C ALA A 285 41.60 -70.65 -59.58
N PRO A 286 40.92 -69.61 -60.10
CA PRO A 286 41.50 -68.68 -61.07
C PRO A 286 42.80 -68.09 -60.50
N THR A 287 43.90 -68.26 -61.23
CA THR A 287 45.24 -67.89 -60.77
C THR A 287 45.58 -66.43 -61.04
N PHE A 288 46.33 -65.86 -60.10
CA PHE A 288 46.96 -64.55 -60.18
C PHE A 288 47.93 -64.47 -61.35
N LYS A 289 47.90 -63.37 -62.11
CA LYS A 289 49.14 -62.84 -62.70
C LYS A 289 49.68 -61.85 -61.68
N ASP A 290 50.83 -62.19 -61.08
CA ASP A 290 51.58 -61.32 -60.19
C ASP A 290 51.77 -59.95 -60.88
N ILE A 291 51.25 -58.87 -60.28
CA ILE A 291 51.44 -57.51 -60.80
C ILE A 291 52.69 -56.94 -60.13
N GLY A 292 53.83 -57.53 -60.48
CA GLY A 292 55.15 -56.95 -60.24
C GLY A 292 55.68 -57.09 -58.82
N THR A 293 56.88 -57.66 -58.72
CA THR A 293 57.77 -57.50 -57.56
C THR A 293 57.84 -56.03 -57.15
N LEU A 294 57.53 -55.72 -55.88
CA LEU A 294 58.07 -54.52 -55.25
C LEU A 294 59.59 -54.61 -55.40
N GLU A 295 60.21 -53.70 -56.15
CA GLU A 295 61.66 -53.52 -56.03
C GLU A 295 61.94 -53.10 -54.58
N THR A 296 62.64 -53.95 -53.84
CA THR A 296 63.30 -53.52 -52.62
C THR A 296 64.38 -52.51 -53.00
N PRO A 297 64.54 -51.40 -52.25
CA PRO A 297 65.62 -50.46 -52.52
C PRO A 297 66.95 -51.20 -52.42
N LYS A 298 67.80 -51.08 -53.44
CA LYS A 298 69.20 -51.48 -53.34
C LYS A 298 69.89 -50.60 -52.31
N GLU A 299 70.13 -51.12 -51.13
CA GLU A 299 71.17 -50.60 -50.23
C GLU A 299 72.24 -51.67 -50.03
N ASP A 300 73.46 -51.24 -50.38
CA ASP A 300 74.76 -51.88 -50.25
C ASP A 300 75.09 -53.06 -51.19
N GLY A 301 76.05 -52.80 -52.08
CA GLY A 301 76.44 -53.66 -53.20
C GLY A 301 77.35 -54.83 -52.81
N VAL A 302 76.83 -55.79 -52.05
CA VAL A 302 77.50 -57.08 -51.83
C VAL A 302 76.52 -58.21 -52.12
N ASP A 303 76.78 -58.92 -53.23
CA ASP A 303 76.11 -60.18 -53.58
C ASP A 303 76.67 -61.31 -52.69
N ASP A 304 75.89 -61.80 -51.73
CA ASP A 304 76.28 -62.93 -50.88
C ASP A 304 75.81 -64.30 -51.40
N GLY A 305 75.17 -64.35 -52.58
CA GLY A 305 74.78 -65.61 -53.19
C GLY A 305 73.75 -66.43 -52.41
N SER A 306 72.97 -65.83 -51.51
CA SER A 306 71.87 -66.53 -50.84
C SER A 306 70.61 -66.61 -51.72
N GLU A 307 70.39 -67.78 -52.33
CA GLU A 307 69.08 -68.15 -52.89
C GLU A 307 68.04 -68.24 -51.77
N VAL A 308 67.05 -67.35 -51.78
CA VAL A 308 65.83 -67.50 -50.97
C VAL A 308 64.92 -68.49 -51.70
N SER A 309 64.74 -69.68 -51.11
CA SER A 309 63.73 -70.67 -51.56
C SER A 309 62.35 -70.02 -51.68
N ALA A 310 61.83 -69.97 -52.90
CA ALA A 310 60.45 -69.58 -53.16
C ALA A 310 59.50 -70.61 -52.50
N THR A 311 58.85 -70.22 -51.41
CA THR A 311 57.67 -70.92 -50.92
C THR A 311 56.56 -70.75 -51.95
N THR A 312 56.00 -71.87 -52.42
CA THR A 312 54.84 -71.87 -53.33
C THR A 312 53.66 -71.17 -52.66
N ASN A 313 53.35 -69.95 -53.10
CA ASN A 313 52.20 -69.17 -52.65
C ASN A 313 50.89 -69.96 -52.83
N THR A 314 50.17 -70.19 -51.73
CA THR A 314 48.82 -70.79 -51.69
C THR A 314 47.71 -69.76 -51.83
N LEU A 315 48.05 -68.53 -52.28
CA LEU A 315 47.10 -67.43 -52.42
C LEU A 315 45.94 -67.84 -53.34
N GLY A 316 44.72 -67.42 -53.00
CA GLY A 316 43.49 -67.57 -53.76
C GLY A 316 42.94 -68.98 -53.95
N LYS A 317 43.52 -69.98 -53.28
CA LYS A 317 43.09 -71.38 -53.36
C LYS A 317 41.97 -71.71 -52.36
N SER A 318 41.80 -70.94 -51.29
CA SER A 318 40.64 -71.05 -50.37
C SER A 318 39.66 -69.90 -50.64
N GLY A 319 38.37 -70.16 -50.54
CA GLY A 319 37.37 -69.13 -50.81
C GLY A 319 35.92 -69.61 -50.86
N LEU A 320 35.03 -68.63 -50.98
CA LEU A 320 33.60 -68.83 -51.11
C LEU A 320 33.19 -68.91 -52.58
N LEU A 321 32.56 -70.01 -52.96
CA LEU A 321 31.89 -70.18 -54.25
C LEU A 321 30.38 -69.96 -54.09
N VAL A 322 29.86 -68.91 -54.71
CA VAL A 322 28.42 -68.63 -54.76
C VAL A 322 27.87 -69.03 -56.12
N VAL A 323 26.99 -70.03 -56.16
CA VAL A 323 26.39 -70.56 -57.39
C VAL A 323 24.91 -70.23 -57.44
N TYR A 324 24.49 -69.62 -58.54
CA TYR A 324 23.10 -69.31 -58.85
C TYR A 324 22.68 -70.10 -60.08
N VAL A 325 21.79 -71.08 -59.90
CA VAL A 325 21.23 -71.92 -60.96
C VAL A 325 19.85 -71.38 -61.34
N VAL A 326 19.65 -71.10 -62.63
CA VAL A 326 18.35 -70.71 -63.19
C VAL A 326 17.62 -71.97 -63.67
N ASP A 327 18.31 -72.80 -64.45
CA ASP A 327 17.86 -74.09 -64.97
C ASP A 327 19.09 -74.97 -65.30
N ASP A 328 18.85 -76.17 -65.85
CA ASP A 328 19.93 -77.13 -66.18
C ASP A 328 20.95 -76.58 -67.20
N SER A 329 20.56 -75.61 -68.01
CA SER A 329 21.35 -75.00 -69.08
C SER A 329 21.98 -73.65 -68.71
N THR A 330 21.45 -72.97 -67.70
CA THR A 330 21.78 -71.59 -67.33
C THR A 330 22.12 -71.46 -65.85
N ALA A 331 23.33 -71.01 -65.55
CA ALA A 331 23.79 -70.75 -64.19
C ALA A 331 24.91 -69.70 -64.16
N ARG A 332 25.21 -69.18 -62.97
CA ARG A 332 26.33 -68.28 -62.70
C ARG A 332 27.05 -68.75 -61.45
N ALA A 333 28.37 -68.69 -61.45
CA ALA A 333 29.18 -68.96 -60.27
C ALA A 333 30.15 -67.79 -60.04
N THR A 334 30.21 -67.29 -58.81
CA THR A 334 31.18 -66.26 -58.41
C THR A 334 32.08 -66.82 -57.32
N TRP A 335 33.39 -66.69 -57.52
CA TRP A 335 34.44 -67.05 -56.59
C TRP A 335 34.94 -65.81 -55.87
N TYR A 336 34.94 -65.89 -54.54
CA TYR A 336 35.47 -64.90 -53.60
C TYR A 336 36.62 -65.56 -52.85
N PRO A 337 37.88 -65.31 -53.21
CA PRO A 337 39.02 -65.82 -52.45
C PRO A 337 38.98 -65.29 -51.01
N ASP A 338 39.36 -66.10 -50.02
CA ASP A 338 39.38 -65.68 -48.61
C ASP A 338 40.42 -64.57 -48.34
N ASP A 339 41.42 -64.48 -49.21
CA ASP A 339 42.60 -63.62 -49.09
C ASP A 339 42.62 -62.46 -50.11
N SER A 340 41.50 -62.19 -50.79
CA SER A 340 41.40 -61.10 -51.79
C SER A 340 40.02 -60.44 -51.83
N ASN A 341 39.98 -59.14 -52.10
CA ASN A 341 38.74 -58.40 -52.40
C ASN A 341 38.27 -58.59 -53.86
N ASP A 342 38.98 -59.41 -54.63
CA ASP A 342 38.62 -59.71 -56.01
C ASP A 342 37.37 -60.59 -56.09
N GLU A 343 36.48 -60.28 -57.03
CA GLU A 343 35.38 -61.16 -57.39
C GLU A 343 35.61 -61.73 -58.79
N TYR A 344 35.52 -63.06 -58.93
CA TYR A 344 35.66 -63.75 -60.21
C TYR A 344 34.37 -64.46 -60.58
N THR A 345 33.75 -64.11 -61.70
CA THR A 345 32.48 -64.70 -62.13
C THR A 345 32.64 -65.52 -63.40
N LYS A 346 32.03 -66.71 -63.43
CA LYS A 346 31.82 -67.53 -64.64
C LYS A 346 30.34 -67.84 -64.85
N TYR A 347 29.99 -68.21 -66.08
CA TYR A 347 28.62 -68.45 -66.50
C TYR A 347 28.47 -69.85 -67.11
N LYS A 348 27.32 -70.49 -66.91
CA LYS A 348 26.87 -71.69 -67.64
C LYS A 348 25.84 -71.23 -68.66
N ILE A 349 26.09 -71.46 -69.95
CA ILE A 349 25.17 -71.10 -71.04
C ILE A 349 25.10 -72.28 -71.99
N GLY A 350 23.88 -72.72 -72.32
CA GLY A 350 23.66 -73.90 -73.16
C GLY A 350 24.22 -75.19 -72.55
N GLY A 351 24.22 -75.29 -71.22
CA GLY A 351 24.76 -76.44 -70.48
C GLY A 351 26.27 -76.44 -70.28
N THR A 352 27.01 -75.50 -70.89
CA THR A 352 28.47 -75.43 -70.83
C THR A 352 28.95 -74.30 -69.93
N TRP A 353 29.87 -74.59 -69.01
CA TRP A 353 30.52 -73.59 -68.16
C TRP A 353 31.67 -72.89 -68.91
N TYR A 354 31.68 -71.56 -68.86
CA TYR A 354 32.72 -70.71 -69.41
C TYR A 354 33.82 -70.40 -68.37
N GLN A 355 34.91 -69.76 -68.80
CA GLN A 355 36.00 -69.30 -67.94
C GLN A 355 35.58 -68.17 -66.97
N PHE A 356 36.43 -67.88 -65.99
CA PHE A 356 36.26 -66.81 -65.01
C PHE A 356 36.61 -65.41 -65.57
N TYR A 357 35.88 -64.39 -65.09
CA TYR A 357 36.08 -62.96 -65.37
C TYR A 357 36.16 -62.16 -64.06
N LYS A 358 37.14 -61.24 -63.91
CA LYS A 358 37.31 -60.40 -62.72
C LYS A 358 36.43 -59.13 -62.76
N LYS A 359 35.84 -58.76 -61.62
CA LYS A 359 35.06 -57.51 -61.42
C LYS A 359 35.97 -56.35 -61.00
N VAL A 360 35.71 -55.12 -61.47
CA VAL A 360 36.53 -53.90 -61.18
C VAL A 360 35.60 -52.74 -60.76
N ASP A 361 35.78 -52.12 -59.56
CA ASP A 361 35.08 -50.86 -59.17
C ASP A 361 35.78 -50.12 -57.99
N GLU A 362 36.16 -48.82 -58.15
CA GLU A 362 37.00 -48.04 -57.20
C GLU A 362 36.40 -46.69 -56.66
N GLU A 363 35.20 -46.22 -57.06
CA GLU A 363 34.76 -44.81 -56.81
C GLU A 363 33.61 -44.55 -55.80
N LEU A 364 32.90 -45.56 -55.28
CA LEU A 364 31.57 -45.34 -54.68
C LEU A 364 31.54 -44.76 -53.24
N THR A 365 32.60 -44.90 -52.45
CA THR A 365 32.49 -44.73 -50.97
C THR A 365 32.65 -43.28 -50.46
N LYS A 366 33.32 -42.40 -51.21
CA LYS A 366 33.69 -41.06 -50.70
C LYS A 366 32.56 -40.02 -50.77
N LYS A 367 31.74 -40.02 -51.83
CA LYS A 367 30.66 -39.02 -52.05
C LYS A 367 29.53 -39.07 -51.03
N PHE A 368 29.16 -40.26 -50.56
CA PHE A 368 28.01 -40.46 -49.67
C PHE A 368 28.19 -39.83 -48.27
N VAL A 369 29.42 -39.84 -47.75
CA VAL A 369 29.72 -39.32 -46.40
C VAL A 369 29.66 -37.80 -46.37
N GLU A 370 30.11 -37.12 -47.43
CA GLU A 370 30.15 -35.65 -47.50
C GLU A 370 28.74 -35.03 -47.60
N GLU A 371 27.82 -35.64 -48.34
CA GLU A 371 26.44 -35.12 -48.49
C GLU A 371 25.61 -35.23 -47.20
N THR A 372 25.81 -36.29 -46.45
CA THR A 372 25.06 -36.55 -45.21
C THR A 372 25.41 -35.55 -44.11
N ALA A 373 26.69 -35.21 -43.95
CA ALA A 373 27.17 -34.29 -42.91
C ALA A 373 26.66 -32.85 -43.11
N ASN A 374 26.63 -32.36 -44.35
CA ASN A 374 26.22 -30.99 -44.66
C ASN A 374 24.72 -30.74 -44.43
N ASN A 375 23.87 -31.75 -44.66
CA ASN A 375 22.43 -31.62 -44.42
C ASN A 375 22.08 -31.50 -42.94
N ALA A 376 22.76 -32.25 -42.06
CA ALA A 376 22.52 -32.19 -40.62
C ALA A 376 22.85 -30.81 -40.02
N LEU A 377 23.94 -30.18 -40.47
CA LEU A 377 24.36 -28.86 -40.00
C LEU A 377 23.33 -27.76 -40.32
N ASN A 378 22.73 -27.81 -41.51
CA ASN A 378 21.78 -26.79 -41.95
C ASN A 378 20.45 -26.87 -41.18
N GLN A 379 19.97 -28.09 -40.88
CA GLN A 379 18.75 -28.28 -40.09
C GLN A 379 18.88 -27.74 -38.66
N ALA A 380 20.05 -27.92 -38.03
CA ALA A 380 20.29 -27.43 -36.67
C ALA A 380 20.23 -25.90 -36.56
N LYS A 381 20.77 -25.16 -37.54
CA LYS A 381 20.73 -23.69 -37.57
C LYS A 381 19.29 -23.18 -37.66
N GLN A 382 18.51 -23.74 -38.58
CA GLN A 382 17.12 -23.34 -38.80
C GLN A 382 16.25 -23.55 -37.55
N TYR A 383 16.44 -24.66 -36.84
CA TYR A 383 15.69 -24.94 -35.61
C TYR A 383 15.94 -23.90 -34.50
N VAL A 384 17.18 -23.41 -34.37
CA VAL A 384 17.53 -22.40 -33.35
C VAL A 384 16.88 -21.06 -33.67
N ASP A 385 16.95 -20.62 -34.92
CA ASP A 385 16.38 -19.34 -35.36
C ASP A 385 14.84 -19.31 -35.18
N ASP A 386 14.15 -20.40 -35.52
CA ASP A 386 12.69 -20.52 -35.35
C ASP A 386 12.26 -20.44 -33.86
N LYS A 387 13.07 -21.00 -32.95
CA LYS A 387 12.78 -20.97 -31.51
C LYS A 387 13.00 -19.58 -30.89
N PHE A 388 14.01 -18.83 -31.36
CA PHE A 388 14.26 -17.47 -30.88
C PHE A 388 13.33 -16.43 -31.52
N GLY A 389 12.88 -16.64 -32.76
CA GLY A 389 11.94 -15.75 -33.43
C GLY A 389 10.51 -15.77 -32.86
N THR A 390 10.11 -16.87 -32.20
CA THR A 390 8.74 -17.07 -31.70
C THR A 390 8.54 -16.70 -30.23
N THR A 391 9.59 -16.29 -29.52
CA THR A 391 9.49 -15.89 -28.11
C THR A 391 9.23 -14.39 -27.97
N SER A 392 8.26 -14.00 -27.14
CA SER A 392 7.95 -12.59 -26.82
C SER A 392 8.98 -11.97 -25.86
N TRP A 393 10.26 -12.00 -26.23
CA TRP A 393 11.35 -11.41 -25.45
C TRP A 393 11.54 -9.93 -25.78
N GLN A 394 12.22 -9.19 -24.90
CA GLN A 394 12.46 -7.75 -25.05
C GLN A 394 13.40 -7.45 -26.24
N GLN A 395 12.82 -7.17 -27.42
CA GLN A 395 13.57 -6.97 -28.68
C GLN A 395 14.38 -5.65 -28.74
N HIS A 396 14.02 -4.66 -27.93
CA HIS A 396 14.67 -3.36 -27.91
C HIS A 396 15.57 -3.19 -26.70
N LYS A 397 16.75 -2.63 -26.93
CA LYS A 397 17.72 -2.31 -25.88
C LYS A 397 17.15 -1.24 -24.92
N MET A 398 17.21 -1.50 -23.61
CA MET A 398 16.79 -0.54 -22.57
C MET A 398 17.94 0.30 -22.02
N THR A 399 19.17 -0.23 -22.02
CA THR A 399 20.40 0.40 -21.53
C THR A 399 21.58 0.00 -22.40
N GLU A 400 22.68 0.74 -22.32
CA GLU A 400 23.99 0.35 -22.83
C GLU A 400 24.47 -0.99 -22.24
N ALA A 401 25.42 -1.65 -22.91
CA ALA A 401 25.95 -2.95 -22.47
C ALA A 401 26.63 -2.88 -21.09
N ASN A 402 27.08 -1.68 -20.70
CA ASN A 402 27.64 -1.37 -19.39
C ASN A 402 26.59 -0.95 -18.33
N GLY A 403 25.29 -1.03 -18.66
CA GLY A 403 24.18 -0.65 -17.76
C GLY A 403 23.84 0.85 -17.74
N GLN A 404 24.56 1.69 -18.49
CA GLN A 404 24.27 3.13 -18.55
C GLN A 404 23.03 3.43 -19.42
N SER A 405 22.40 4.58 -19.19
CA SER A 405 21.36 5.08 -20.10
C SER A 405 21.90 5.28 -21.52
N ILE A 406 21.05 5.04 -22.51
CA ILE A 406 21.39 5.23 -23.93
C ILE A 406 21.68 6.72 -24.17
N GLN A 407 22.86 7.04 -24.69
CA GLN A 407 23.28 8.43 -24.92
C GLN A 407 22.65 8.96 -26.20
N VAL A 408 22.05 10.15 -26.14
CA VAL A 408 21.53 10.84 -27.32
C VAL A 408 21.90 12.31 -27.33
N ASN A 409 22.23 12.82 -28.51
CA ASN A 409 22.50 14.24 -28.72
C ASN A 409 21.43 14.79 -29.66
N LEU A 410 20.63 15.73 -29.15
CA LEU A 410 19.49 16.31 -29.87
C LEU A 410 19.84 17.60 -30.60
N ASN A 411 21.11 17.98 -30.64
CA ASN A 411 21.65 19.08 -31.44
C ASN A 411 20.95 20.45 -31.32
N ASN A 412 20.18 20.69 -30.25
CA ASN A 412 19.22 21.79 -30.16
C ASN A 412 18.25 21.85 -31.37
N ALA A 413 17.91 20.71 -31.97
CA ALA A 413 17.04 20.58 -33.13
C ALA A 413 15.71 19.91 -32.77
N GLN A 414 14.58 20.59 -33.02
CA GLN A 414 13.24 20.07 -32.75
C GLN A 414 12.95 18.74 -33.45
N GLY A 415 13.47 18.56 -34.67
CA GLY A 415 13.29 17.33 -35.46
C GLY A 415 13.88 16.09 -34.78
N ASP A 416 14.95 16.25 -34.00
CA ASP A 416 15.66 15.14 -33.37
C ASP A 416 14.80 14.42 -32.31
N LEU A 417 13.87 15.14 -31.65
CA LEU A 417 12.88 14.53 -30.76
C LEU A 417 11.95 13.55 -31.50
N GLY A 418 11.62 13.86 -32.76
CA GLY A 418 10.73 13.04 -33.58
C GLY A 418 11.30 11.67 -33.95
N TYR A 419 12.62 11.55 -34.04
CA TYR A 419 13.30 10.29 -34.40
C TYR A 419 13.51 9.34 -33.22
N LEU A 420 13.26 9.79 -31.98
CA LEU A 420 13.42 8.94 -30.80
C LEU A 420 12.36 7.83 -30.76
N THR A 421 12.80 6.62 -30.46
CA THR A 421 11.93 5.47 -30.17
C THR A 421 11.53 5.46 -28.71
N ALA A 422 10.63 4.54 -28.31
CA ALA A 422 10.33 4.35 -26.90
C ALA A 422 11.59 3.91 -26.14
N GLY A 423 11.85 4.52 -24.99
CA GLY A 423 13.05 4.21 -24.21
C GLY A 423 13.44 5.27 -23.19
N ASN A 424 14.52 4.99 -22.46
CA ASN A 424 15.14 5.90 -21.51
C ASN A 424 16.53 6.29 -22.00
N TYR A 425 16.75 7.59 -22.09
CA TYR A 425 17.95 8.17 -22.67
C TYR A 425 18.62 9.11 -21.67
N TYR A 426 19.92 9.31 -21.84
CA TYR A 426 20.61 10.49 -21.34
C TYR A 426 20.77 11.43 -22.53
N ALA A 427 19.99 12.51 -22.54
CA ALA A 427 19.93 13.45 -23.64
C ALA A 427 20.82 14.66 -23.37
N THR A 428 21.52 15.11 -24.40
CA THR A 428 22.32 16.34 -24.42
C THR A 428 21.77 17.29 -25.48
N ARG A 429 21.91 18.60 -25.26
CA ARG A 429 21.50 19.67 -26.20
C ARG A 429 20.00 19.58 -26.54
N VAL A 430 19.17 19.46 -25.51
CA VAL A 430 17.71 19.37 -25.65
C VAL A 430 17.14 20.71 -26.17
N PRO A 431 16.37 20.73 -27.27
CA PRO A 431 15.86 21.97 -27.88
C PRO A 431 14.76 22.65 -27.05
N ASP A 432 14.63 23.97 -27.20
CA ASP A 432 13.54 24.83 -26.71
C ASP A 432 13.23 24.76 -25.20
N LEU A 433 14.18 24.37 -24.37
CA LEU A 433 13.98 24.38 -22.91
C LEU A 433 13.66 25.81 -22.42
N PRO A 434 12.78 25.96 -21.41
CA PRO A 434 12.46 27.28 -20.85
C PRO A 434 13.71 27.98 -20.33
N GLY A 435 13.80 29.31 -20.46
CA GLY A 435 15.00 30.08 -20.08
C GLY A 435 15.41 29.98 -18.60
N SER A 436 14.54 29.46 -17.73
CA SER A 436 14.85 29.13 -16.34
C SER A 436 15.67 27.83 -16.16
N VAL A 437 15.88 27.07 -17.23
CA VAL A 437 16.63 25.80 -17.20
C VAL A 437 18.12 26.08 -17.43
N GLU A 438 18.92 25.80 -16.42
CA GLU A 438 20.37 26.03 -16.49
C GLU A 438 21.12 24.93 -17.24
N SER A 439 20.57 23.71 -17.31
CA SER A 439 21.20 22.57 -17.97
C SER A 439 20.36 22.02 -19.13
N TYR A 440 21.00 21.89 -20.28
CA TYR A 440 20.45 21.30 -21.50
C TYR A 440 20.79 19.81 -21.65
N GLU A 441 21.28 19.19 -20.57
CA GLU A 441 21.53 17.75 -20.50
C GLU A 441 20.86 17.11 -19.27
N GLY A 442 20.47 15.85 -19.41
CA GLY A 442 19.75 15.12 -18.36
C GLY A 442 19.06 13.86 -18.85
N TYR A 443 18.14 13.36 -18.02
CA TYR A 443 17.42 12.11 -18.26
C TYR A 443 16.17 12.38 -19.09
N LEU A 444 15.98 11.61 -20.17
CA LEU A 444 14.84 11.73 -21.08
C LEU A 444 14.12 10.39 -21.20
N SER A 445 12.87 10.32 -20.76
CA SER A 445 11.99 9.18 -21.02
C SER A 445 11.08 9.50 -22.20
N VAL A 446 11.04 8.60 -23.18
CA VAL A 446 10.23 8.70 -24.39
C VAL A 446 9.18 7.61 -24.38
N PHE A 447 7.92 8.00 -24.42
CA PHE A 447 6.79 7.08 -24.55
C PHE A 447 6.20 7.24 -25.94
N VAL A 448 6.10 6.14 -26.68
CA VAL A 448 5.56 6.12 -28.05
C VAL A 448 4.27 5.32 -28.04
N LYS A 449 3.16 5.97 -28.42
CA LYS A 449 1.89 5.28 -28.68
C LYS A 449 1.85 4.80 -30.13
N ASP A 450 2.26 5.67 -31.06
CA ASP A 450 2.34 5.44 -32.49
C ASP A 450 3.27 6.49 -33.12
N ASP A 451 3.51 6.41 -34.44
CA ASP A 451 4.42 7.33 -35.16
C ASP A 451 4.01 8.81 -35.08
N THR A 452 2.76 9.10 -34.72
CA THR A 452 2.20 10.45 -34.65
C THR A 452 1.95 10.94 -33.22
N ASN A 453 2.18 10.09 -32.21
CA ASN A 453 1.89 10.39 -30.81
C ASN A 453 3.02 9.94 -29.88
N LYS A 454 3.76 10.92 -29.35
CA LYS A 454 4.91 10.69 -28.45
C LYS A 454 4.85 11.63 -27.25
N LEU A 455 5.28 11.16 -26.09
CA LEU A 455 5.44 11.93 -24.86
C LEU A 455 6.90 11.92 -24.44
N PHE A 456 7.45 13.10 -24.17
CA PHE A 456 8.82 13.31 -23.73
C PHE A 456 8.81 13.85 -22.30
N ASN A 457 9.47 13.15 -21.37
CA ASN A 457 9.71 13.62 -20.02
C ASN A 457 11.20 13.83 -19.81
N PHE A 458 11.61 15.10 -19.74
CA PHE A 458 12.99 15.50 -19.53
C PHE A 458 13.22 16.00 -18.11
N THR A 459 14.27 15.47 -17.47
CA THR A 459 14.74 15.92 -16.16
C THR A 459 16.20 16.34 -16.29
N PRO A 460 16.53 17.65 -16.22
CA PRO A 460 17.90 18.10 -16.24
C PRO A 460 18.73 17.42 -15.15
N TYR A 461 20.00 17.08 -15.40
CA TYR A 461 20.81 16.33 -14.43
C TYR A 461 20.97 17.05 -13.07
N ASN A 462 20.93 18.38 -13.09
CA ASN A 462 21.09 19.27 -11.94
C ASN A 462 19.76 19.67 -11.28
N SER A 463 18.63 19.13 -11.74
CA SER A 463 17.30 19.49 -11.26
C SER A 463 16.45 18.26 -10.95
N LYS A 464 15.43 18.44 -10.10
CA LYS A 464 14.36 17.45 -9.90
C LYS A 464 13.07 17.82 -10.63
N LYS A 465 13.06 18.95 -11.34
CA LYS A 465 11.90 19.43 -12.09
C LYS A 465 11.78 18.65 -13.40
N ILE A 466 10.59 18.12 -13.65
CA ILE A 466 10.29 17.38 -14.88
C ILE A 466 9.65 18.35 -15.87
N TYR A 467 10.21 18.38 -17.07
CA TYR A 467 9.70 19.11 -18.22
C TYR A 467 9.09 18.11 -19.18
N THR A 468 7.87 18.36 -19.60
CA THR A 468 7.10 17.52 -20.49
C THR A 468 6.81 18.23 -21.79
N ARG A 469 6.93 17.50 -22.90
CA ARG A 469 6.54 17.96 -24.23
C ARG A 469 5.97 16.77 -25.00
N SER A 470 5.06 17.02 -25.92
CA SER A 470 4.42 15.95 -26.68
C SER A 470 4.46 16.22 -28.18
N ILE A 471 4.45 15.15 -28.97
CA ILE A 471 3.96 15.16 -30.35
C ILE A 471 2.55 14.59 -30.30
N THR A 472 1.58 15.33 -30.84
CA THR A 472 0.18 14.90 -30.93
C THR A 472 -0.30 15.06 -32.35
N ASN A 473 -0.83 13.98 -32.95
CA ASN A 473 -1.24 13.96 -34.36
C ASN A 473 -0.13 14.49 -35.30
N GLY A 474 1.12 14.10 -35.04
CA GLY A 474 2.30 14.47 -35.84
C GLY A 474 2.80 15.90 -35.61
N ARG A 475 2.22 16.66 -34.68
CA ARG A 475 2.61 18.03 -34.37
C ARG A 475 3.30 18.11 -33.02
N LEU A 476 4.54 18.61 -33.00
CA LEU A 476 5.28 18.89 -31.78
C LEU A 476 4.68 20.13 -31.07
N GLU A 477 4.43 20.01 -29.77
CA GLU A 477 4.01 21.15 -28.94
C GLU A 477 5.04 22.28 -28.99
N GLN A 478 4.58 23.53 -28.92
CA GLN A 478 5.45 24.70 -29.10
C GLN A 478 6.50 24.87 -28.01
N GLN A 479 6.22 24.42 -26.79
CA GLN A 479 7.07 24.64 -25.63
C GLN A 479 7.06 23.42 -24.72
N TRP A 480 8.14 23.26 -23.95
CA TRP A 480 8.12 22.37 -22.80
C TRP A 480 7.27 22.98 -21.69
N THR A 481 6.51 22.12 -21.01
CA THR A 481 5.65 22.50 -19.89
C THR A 481 6.05 21.72 -18.66
N VAL A 482 5.74 22.24 -17.48
CA VAL A 482 5.94 21.52 -16.23
C VAL A 482 4.57 21.00 -15.81
N PRO A 483 4.38 19.67 -15.71
CA PRO A 483 3.12 19.11 -15.25
C PRO A 483 2.78 19.65 -13.85
N ASN A 484 1.54 20.10 -13.66
CA ASN A 484 1.01 20.58 -12.38
C ASN A 484 1.78 21.77 -11.75
N GLU A 485 2.43 22.62 -12.56
CA GLU A 485 3.07 23.83 -12.04
C GLU A 485 2.02 24.83 -11.53
N HIS A 486 2.14 25.20 -10.26
CA HIS A 486 1.34 26.26 -9.66
C HIS A 486 1.62 27.58 -10.38
N LYS A 487 0.60 28.18 -11.00
CA LYS A 487 0.73 29.50 -11.62
C LYS A 487 0.32 30.56 -10.61
N SER A 488 1.26 31.42 -10.23
CA SER A 488 0.96 32.63 -9.47
C SER A 488 1.27 33.88 -10.28
N THR A 489 0.45 34.91 -10.17
CA THR A 489 0.65 36.19 -10.87
C THR A 489 0.16 37.33 -10.01
N VAL A 490 0.89 38.44 -10.01
CA VAL A 490 0.46 39.68 -9.37
C VAL A 490 -0.56 40.35 -10.30
N LEU A 491 -1.82 40.38 -9.86
CA LEU A 491 -2.93 40.95 -10.60
C LEU A 491 -3.13 42.43 -10.30
N PHE A 492 -2.71 42.87 -9.11
CA PHE A 492 -2.70 44.28 -8.72
C PHE A 492 -1.52 44.50 -7.77
N ASP A 493 -0.77 45.57 -7.98
CA ASP A 493 0.30 46.06 -7.10
C ASP A 493 0.19 47.59 -7.08
N GLY A 494 -0.20 48.18 -5.95
CA GLY A 494 -0.56 49.59 -5.86
C GLY A 494 -1.12 49.99 -4.50
N GLY A 495 -2.01 50.98 -4.48
CA GLY A 495 -2.70 51.41 -3.26
C GLY A 495 -4.13 51.86 -3.57
N ALA A 496 -5.11 51.08 -3.15
CA ALA A 496 -6.52 51.38 -3.33
C ALA A 496 -7.19 51.47 -1.95
N ASN A 497 -7.74 52.64 -1.64
CA ASN A 497 -8.41 52.94 -0.38
C ASN A 497 -9.74 53.64 -0.68
N GLY A 498 -10.70 53.46 0.22
CA GLY A 498 -11.97 54.18 0.19
C GLY A 498 -13.10 53.39 -0.45
N VAL A 499 -14.30 53.49 0.14
CA VAL A 499 -15.50 52.85 -0.40
C VAL A 499 -15.87 53.47 -1.75
N GLY A 500 -16.21 52.62 -2.71
CA GLY A 500 -16.46 52.94 -4.12
C GLY A 500 -15.22 52.82 -5.01
N THR A 501 -14.01 52.70 -4.44
CA THR A 501 -12.77 52.63 -5.22
C THR A 501 -12.68 51.36 -6.05
N THR A 502 -12.42 51.53 -7.34
CA THR A 502 -12.23 50.46 -8.32
C THR A 502 -10.77 50.01 -8.38
N ILE A 503 -10.56 48.70 -8.39
CA ILE A 503 -9.25 48.05 -8.52
C ILE A 503 -9.24 47.29 -9.85
N ASN A 504 -8.41 47.74 -10.79
CA ASN A 504 -8.22 47.08 -12.08
C ASN A 504 -7.13 46.02 -11.98
N LEU A 505 -7.46 44.81 -12.43
CA LEU A 505 -6.54 43.68 -12.48
C LEU A 505 -5.83 43.65 -13.84
N THR A 506 -4.57 43.21 -13.85
CA THR A 506 -3.76 43.09 -15.07
C THR A 506 -4.30 42.03 -16.04
N GLU A 507 -5.02 41.03 -15.54
CA GLU A 507 -5.71 40.01 -16.33
C GLU A 507 -6.92 39.43 -15.58
N PRO A 508 -7.79 38.64 -16.25
CA PRO A 508 -8.98 38.07 -15.62
C PRO A 508 -8.65 37.20 -14.40
N TYR A 509 -9.22 37.50 -13.23
CA TYR A 509 -9.03 36.68 -12.03
C TYR A 509 -9.54 35.24 -12.22
N THR A 510 -10.45 35.00 -13.17
CA THR A 510 -10.98 33.68 -13.52
C THR A 510 -9.92 32.75 -14.13
N ASN A 511 -8.75 33.27 -14.51
CA ASN A 511 -7.61 32.46 -14.91
C ASN A 511 -7.00 31.67 -13.75
N TYR A 512 -7.38 32.00 -12.51
CA TYR A 512 -6.85 31.44 -11.27
C TYR A 512 -7.92 30.73 -10.45
N SER A 513 -7.51 29.92 -9.48
CA SER A 513 -8.40 29.22 -8.53
C SER A 513 -8.63 30.07 -7.27
N ILE A 514 -7.61 30.82 -6.85
CA ILE A 514 -7.59 31.61 -5.61
C ILE A 514 -7.09 33.02 -5.91
N LEU A 515 -7.71 34.02 -5.30
CA LEU A 515 -7.17 35.37 -5.16
C LEU A 515 -6.64 35.54 -3.75
N LEU A 516 -5.34 35.80 -3.59
CA LEU A 516 -4.75 36.30 -2.34
C LEU A 516 -4.77 37.82 -2.37
N VAL A 517 -5.40 38.42 -1.39
CA VAL A 517 -5.52 39.87 -1.26
C VAL A 517 -4.76 40.30 -0.01
N SER A 518 -3.98 41.37 -0.14
CA SER A 518 -3.24 41.97 0.96
C SER A 518 -3.33 43.49 0.92
N GLY A 519 -3.24 44.08 2.09
CA GLY A 519 -3.39 45.50 2.31
C GLY A 519 -2.89 45.91 3.69
N THR A 520 -3.13 47.15 4.04
CA THR A 520 -2.82 47.71 5.36
C THR A 520 -4.08 48.21 6.04
N TYR A 521 -4.09 48.16 7.37
CA TYR A 521 -5.09 48.78 8.22
C TYR A 521 -4.37 49.42 9.42
N PRO A 522 -5.03 50.24 10.26
CA PRO A 522 -4.35 50.97 11.34
C PRO A 522 -3.59 50.09 12.35
N GLY A 523 -3.92 48.79 12.44
CA GLY A 523 -3.22 47.82 13.29
C GLY A 523 -2.15 46.98 12.59
N GLY A 524 -1.78 47.31 11.34
CA GLY A 524 -0.73 46.62 10.59
C GLY A 524 -1.18 46.12 9.21
N VAL A 525 -1.02 44.82 8.95
CA VAL A 525 -1.33 44.19 7.66
C VAL A 525 -2.68 43.47 7.73
N ILE A 526 -3.43 43.58 6.65
CA ILE A 526 -4.67 42.82 6.45
C ILE A 526 -4.53 41.96 5.20
N GLU A 527 -4.72 40.66 5.38
CA GLU A 527 -4.69 39.68 4.31
C GLU A 527 -5.90 38.75 4.35
N GLY A 528 -6.28 38.24 3.19
CA GLY A 528 -7.36 37.29 3.03
C GLY A 528 -7.32 36.64 1.66
N PHE A 529 -8.19 35.66 1.44
CA PHE A 529 -8.30 35.00 0.15
C PHE A 529 -9.75 34.82 -0.29
N GLY A 530 -9.96 34.79 -1.60
CA GLY A 530 -11.24 34.51 -2.21
C GLY A 530 -11.12 33.44 -3.29
N LEU A 531 -12.00 32.45 -3.26
CA LEU A 531 -12.12 31.51 -4.38
C LEU A 531 -12.69 32.25 -5.60
N THR A 532 -12.04 32.12 -6.74
CA THR A 532 -12.44 32.83 -7.98
C THR A 532 -13.81 32.40 -8.46
N ALA A 533 -14.15 31.12 -8.28
CA ALA A 533 -15.42 30.50 -8.65
C ALA A 533 -16.63 30.96 -7.83
N LEU A 534 -16.43 31.49 -6.61
CA LEU A 534 -17.54 31.99 -5.80
C LEU A 534 -17.98 33.36 -6.32
N PRO A 535 -19.28 33.61 -6.56
CA PRO A 535 -19.75 34.91 -7.06
C PRO A 535 -19.65 36.02 -6.00
N ASN A 536 -19.46 35.66 -4.74
CA ASN A 536 -19.49 36.57 -3.60
C ASN A 536 -18.25 37.48 -3.55
N ALA A 537 -18.41 38.58 -2.80
CA ALA A 537 -17.34 39.49 -2.47
C ALA A 537 -16.30 38.84 -1.52
N ILE A 538 -15.07 39.32 -1.59
CA ILE A 538 -13.96 38.89 -0.73
C ILE A 538 -14.00 39.76 0.53
N GLN A 539 -14.28 39.13 1.66
CA GLN A 539 -14.27 39.81 2.96
C GLN A 539 -12.89 39.71 3.60
N LEU A 540 -12.37 40.85 4.02
CA LEU A 540 -11.15 40.99 4.79
C LEU A 540 -11.54 41.48 6.18
N SER A 541 -11.18 40.72 7.22
CA SER A 541 -11.49 41.10 8.61
C SER A 541 -10.26 40.90 9.49
N LYS A 542 -9.93 41.92 10.28
CA LYS A 542 -8.83 41.89 11.26
C LYS A 542 -9.21 42.66 12.51
N ALA A 543 -8.68 42.23 13.65
CA ALA A 543 -8.81 42.95 14.91
C ALA A 543 -7.45 43.49 15.36
N ASN A 544 -7.45 44.70 15.90
CA ASN A 544 -6.33 45.26 16.67
C ASN A 544 -6.75 45.39 18.14
N VAL A 545 -5.83 45.08 19.05
CA VAL A 545 -6.07 45.19 20.50
C VAL A 545 -6.00 46.64 20.99
N VAL A 546 -6.63 46.90 22.12
CA VAL A 546 -6.57 48.19 22.82
C VAL A 546 -5.15 48.46 23.36
N ASP A 547 -4.77 49.73 23.48
CA ASP A 547 -3.50 50.13 24.07
C ASP A 547 -3.49 49.96 25.61
N SER A 548 -2.34 50.23 26.24
CA SER A 548 -2.15 50.10 27.69
C SER A 548 -3.08 50.97 28.54
N ASP A 549 -3.67 52.01 27.95
CA ASP A 549 -4.57 52.95 28.62
C ASP A 549 -6.04 52.56 28.42
N GLY A 550 -6.30 51.39 27.82
CA GLY A 550 -7.64 50.90 27.49
C GLY A 550 -8.30 51.68 26.36
N ASN A 551 -7.55 52.53 25.66
CA ASN A 551 -8.02 53.32 24.54
C ASN A 551 -7.54 52.70 23.22
N GLY A 552 -8.22 53.04 22.11
CA GLY A 552 -7.90 52.46 20.81
C GLY A 552 -8.28 50.98 20.70
N GLY A 553 -7.77 50.31 19.67
CA GLY A 553 -8.21 48.97 19.27
C GLY A 553 -9.51 48.99 18.44
N GLY A 554 -9.62 48.04 17.52
CA GLY A 554 -10.77 48.00 16.62
C GLY A 554 -10.86 46.73 15.79
N ILE A 555 -12.08 46.35 15.44
CA ILE A 555 -12.37 45.26 14.50
C ILE A 555 -12.66 45.90 13.15
N TYR A 556 -11.78 45.69 12.18
CA TYR A 556 -11.84 46.26 10.84
C TYR A 556 -12.40 45.24 9.87
N GLU A 557 -13.27 45.70 8.97
CA GLU A 557 -13.84 44.90 7.91
C GLU A 557 -13.80 45.68 6.60
N CYS A 558 -13.28 45.03 5.55
CA CYS A 558 -13.28 45.54 4.18
C CYS A 558 -13.84 44.48 3.24
N LEU A 559 -14.72 44.89 2.33
CA LEU A 559 -15.39 44.00 1.38
C LEU A 559 -15.02 44.38 -0.04
N LEU A 560 -14.45 43.43 -0.79
CA LEU A 560 -14.11 43.59 -2.21
C LEU A 560 -15.09 42.82 -3.09
N SER A 561 -15.96 43.55 -3.78
CA SER A 561 -16.90 42.95 -4.72
C SER A 561 -16.27 42.71 -6.08
N LYS A 562 -16.59 41.56 -6.67
CA LYS A 562 -16.19 41.17 -8.02
C LYS A 562 -17.15 41.80 -9.02
N THR A 563 -16.75 42.91 -9.63
CA THR A 563 -17.61 43.68 -10.56
C THR A 563 -17.53 43.17 -12.01
N SER A 564 -16.37 42.67 -12.40
CA SER A 564 -16.12 41.99 -13.69
C SER A 564 -14.94 41.04 -13.51
N SER A 565 -14.62 40.20 -14.50
CA SER A 565 -13.47 39.29 -14.41
C SER A 565 -12.13 40.01 -14.22
N THR A 566 -12.02 41.30 -14.56
CA THR A 566 -10.79 42.10 -14.44
C THR A 566 -10.90 43.24 -13.44
N THR A 567 -11.99 43.33 -12.67
CA THR A 567 -12.25 44.52 -11.85
C THR A 567 -12.91 44.16 -10.52
N LEU A 568 -12.28 44.61 -9.43
CA LEU A 568 -12.85 44.57 -8.09
C LEU A 568 -13.24 45.98 -7.62
N ARG A 569 -14.12 46.10 -6.62
CA ARG A 569 -14.49 47.37 -6.00
C ARG A 569 -14.56 47.23 -4.48
N ILE A 570 -14.03 48.22 -3.76
CA ILE A 570 -14.20 48.33 -2.30
C ILE A 570 -15.64 48.76 -2.06
N ASP A 571 -16.50 47.84 -1.64
CA ASP A 571 -17.92 48.11 -1.38
C ASP A 571 -18.20 48.41 0.10
N ASN A 572 -17.33 47.95 0.99
CA ASN A 572 -17.43 48.23 2.42
C ASN A 572 -16.03 48.45 2.99
N ASP A 573 -15.90 49.43 3.87
CA ASP A 573 -14.72 49.69 4.71
C ASP A 573 -15.23 50.34 5.99
N VAL A 574 -15.29 49.54 7.05
CA VAL A 574 -15.83 49.91 8.35
C VAL A 574 -14.97 49.35 9.46
N TYR A 575 -15.08 49.93 10.64
CA TYR A 575 -14.53 49.31 11.83
C TYR A 575 -15.44 49.53 13.05
N PHE A 576 -15.35 48.63 14.00
CA PHE A 576 -15.92 48.81 15.34
C PHE A 576 -14.79 49.26 16.28
N ASP A 577 -14.93 50.45 16.85
CA ASP A 577 -13.99 51.01 17.81
C ASP A 577 -14.24 50.34 19.17
N LEU A 578 -13.26 49.58 19.66
CA LEU A 578 -13.42 48.81 20.90
C LEU A 578 -13.41 49.71 22.15
N GLY A 579 -12.60 50.77 22.15
CA GLY A 579 -12.53 51.73 23.26
C GLY A 579 -13.79 52.59 23.37
N LYS A 580 -14.38 53.01 22.24
CA LYS A 580 -15.61 53.82 22.22
C LYS A 580 -16.89 52.99 22.19
N THR A 581 -16.79 51.67 22.01
CA THR A 581 -17.93 50.76 21.86
C THR A 581 -18.92 51.19 20.76
N SER A 582 -18.40 51.75 19.67
CA SER A 582 -19.19 52.34 18.59
C SER A 582 -18.64 51.97 17.22
N GLY A 583 -19.53 51.76 16.25
CA GLY A 583 -19.13 51.60 14.85
C GLY A 583 -18.64 52.92 14.23
N SER A 584 -17.77 52.82 13.23
CA SER A 584 -17.24 53.96 12.47
C SER A 584 -18.28 54.70 11.62
N GLY A 585 -19.45 54.10 11.40
CA GLY A 585 -20.34 54.46 10.30
C GLY A 585 -19.80 53.98 8.95
N ALA A 586 -20.51 54.31 7.87
CA ALA A 586 -20.09 53.97 6.51
C ALA A 586 -18.82 54.73 6.11
N ASN A 587 -18.00 54.12 5.25
CA ASN A 587 -16.84 54.74 4.61
C ASN A 587 -15.74 55.18 5.58
N ALA A 588 -15.36 54.29 6.50
CA ALA A 588 -14.28 54.55 7.45
C ALA A 588 -12.92 54.77 6.76
N ASN A 589 -12.76 54.17 5.57
CA ASN A 589 -11.61 54.30 4.68
C ASN A 589 -10.29 53.98 5.41
N LYS A 590 -10.32 52.95 6.26
CA LYS A 590 -9.17 52.54 7.09
C LYS A 590 -8.36 51.42 6.46
N VAL A 591 -8.92 50.71 5.49
CA VAL A 591 -8.22 49.63 4.79
C VAL A 591 -7.72 50.11 3.43
N THR A 592 -6.44 49.90 3.18
CA THR A 592 -5.82 50.14 1.86
C THR A 592 -5.40 48.82 1.28
N ILE A 593 -5.99 48.40 0.17
CA ILE A 593 -5.55 47.22 -0.59
C ILE A 593 -4.27 47.60 -1.31
N THR A 594 -3.22 46.80 -1.12
CA THR A 594 -1.91 47.06 -1.72
C THR A 594 -1.53 46.06 -2.79
N LYS A 595 -1.99 44.81 -2.67
CA LYS A 595 -1.61 43.76 -3.62
C LYS A 595 -2.66 42.66 -3.73
N ILE A 596 -2.88 42.20 -4.96
CA ILE A 596 -3.74 41.05 -5.26
C ILE A 596 -2.96 40.07 -6.13
N MET A 597 -2.95 38.80 -5.75
CA MET A 597 -2.30 37.73 -6.49
C MET A 597 -3.28 36.64 -6.88
N GLY A 598 -3.27 36.24 -8.14
CA GLY A 598 -3.96 35.04 -8.61
C GLY A 598 -3.09 33.81 -8.41
N TRP A 599 -3.66 32.70 -7.95
CA TRP A 599 -3.01 31.40 -7.75
C TRP A 599 -3.84 30.27 -8.39
N LYS A 600 -3.20 29.42 -9.21
CA LYS A 600 -3.81 28.26 -9.88
C LYS A 600 -3.00 27.00 -9.66
#